data_AF-A0A5R2MZ84-F1
#
_entry.id   AF-A0A5R2MZ84-F1
#
_cell.length_a   1.000
_cell.length_b   1.000
_cell.length_c   1.000
_cell.angle_alpha   90.00
_cell.angle_beta   90.00
_cell.angle_gamma   90.00
#
_symmetry.space_group_name_H-M   'P 1'
#
loop_
_entity.id
_entity.type
_entity.pdbx_description
1 polymer ?
#
loop_
_entity_poly.entity_id
_entity_poly.type
_entity_poly.pdbx_seq_one_letter_code
_entity_poly.pdbx_strand_id
1 'polypeptide(L)'
;SNHPIELHGTEGSLRLPDPDTFGGTVSLSERGAEWKDFASEGELYGARNWPYAAPDRANYRMLGVADLARSLQTGAAPRASGNLALHVLEIMEAILRSGETKSSVAIAGDVVQPALPGEDEARGLLA
;
A
#
# COMPACT_ATOMS: atom_id res chain seq x y z
N SER A 1 18.97 0.19 8.80
CA SER A 1 17.53 0.35 9.08
C SER A 1 16.88 -1.02 8.94
N ASN A 2 15.80 -1.28 9.67
CA ASN A 2 14.96 -2.44 9.42
C ASN A 2 13.99 -2.08 8.29
N HIS A 3 13.92 -2.86 7.22
CA HIS A 3 12.94 -2.64 6.14
C HIS A 3 11.74 -3.53 6.46
N PRO A 4 10.56 -2.96 6.78
CA PRO A 4 9.44 -3.77 7.26
C PRO A 4 8.79 -4.61 6.17
N ILE A 5 9.03 -4.27 4.89
CA ILE A 5 8.43 -4.96 3.74
C ILE A 5 9.51 -5.18 2.67
N GLU A 6 9.66 -6.43 2.24
CA GLU A 6 10.45 -6.82 1.07
C GLU A 6 9.54 -7.55 0.06
N LEU A 7 9.73 -7.27 -1.23
CA LEU A 7 9.04 -7.96 -2.31
C LEU A 7 10.08 -8.69 -3.16
N HIS A 8 9.90 -9.99 -3.36
CA HIS A 8 10.79 -10.81 -4.19
C HIS A 8 10.07 -11.25 -5.45
N GLY A 9 10.72 -11.03 -6.60
CA GLY A 9 10.26 -11.46 -7.90
C GLY A 9 11.36 -12.19 -8.67
N THR A 10 11.03 -12.68 -9.87
CA THR A 10 11.97 -13.40 -10.73
C THR A 10 13.12 -12.53 -11.25
N GLU A 11 12.96 -11.21 -11.25
CA GLU A 11 13.93 -10.27 -11.80
C GLU A 11 14.72 -9.50 -10.74
N GLY A 12 14.37 -9.66 -9.46
CA GLY A 12 15.01 -8.91 -8.39
C GLY A 12 14.17 -8.85 -7.12
N SER A 13 14.66 -8.04 -6.19
CA SER A 13 13.99 -7.80 -4.91
C SER A 13 13.86 -6.30 -4.65
N LEU A 14 12.76 -5.90 -4.04
CA LEU A 14 12.51 -4.54 -3.58
C LEU A 14 12.50 -4.52 -2.05
N ARG A 15 13.09 -3.48 -1.47
CA ARG A 15 12.89 -3.07 -0.09
C ARG A 15 12.07 -1.81 -0.08
N LEU A 16 11.01 -1.80 0.71
CA LEU A 16 10.12 -0.66 0.83
C LEU A 16 10.40 0.09 2.14
N PRO A 17 10.15 1.41 2.18
CA PRO A 17 10.22 2.17 3.42
C PRO A 17 9.09 1.77 4.37
N ASP A 18 9.13 2.30 5.59
CA ASP A 18 8.02 2.19 6.52
C ASP A 18 6.75 2.81 5.88
N PRO A 19 5.68 2.02 5.66
CA PRO A 19 4.48 2.50 4.99
C PRO A 19 3.74 3.58 5.79
N ASP A 20 4.03 3.76 7.09
CA ASP A 20 3.36 4.75 7.95
C ASP A 20 3.61 6.20 7.49
N THR A 21 4.70 6.44 6.73
CA THR A 21 5.06 7.77 6.23
C THR A 21 4.93 7.96 4.72
N PHE A 22 4.34 7.00 4.00
CA PHE A 22 4.02 7.03 2.56
C PHE A 22 5.18 7.23 1.57
N GLY A 23 6.25 7.89 1.98
CA GLY A 23 7.46 8.12 1.20
C GLY A 23 8.70 7.55 1.90
N GLY A 24 9.87 7.94 1.42
CA GLY A 24 11.17 7.41 1.83
C GLY A 24 11.86 6.62 0.73
N THR A 25 12.91 5.88 1.10
CA THR A 25 13.75 5.17 0.15
C THR A 25 13.15 3.82 -0.23
N VAL A 26 12.96 3.60 -1.53
CA VAL A 26 12.76 2.28 -2.12
C VAL A 26 14.11 1.78 -2.62
N SER A 27 14.51 0.56 -2.25
CA SER A 27 15.75 -0.02 -2.76
C SER A 27 15.47 -1.20 -3.68
N LEU A 28 16.21 -1.31 -4.78
CA LEU A 28 16.10 -2.40 -5.75
C LEU A 28 17.43 -3.17 -5.82
N SER A 29 17.34 -4.50 -5.75
CA SER A 29 18.40 -5.42 -6.11
C SER A 29 17.98 -6.18 -7.36
N GLU A 30 18.52 -5.77 -8.52
CA GLU A 30 18.26 -6.41 -9.81
C GLU A 30 19.05 -7.72 -9.89
N ARG A 31 18.35 -8.87 -9.96
CA ARG A 31 18.95 -10.21 -10.07
C ARG A 31 20.10 -10.48 -9.06
N GLY A 32 19.96 -9.98 -7.83
CA GLY A 32 20.94 -10.16 -6.76
C GLY A 32 22.14 -9.21 -6.83
N ALA A 33 22.09 -8.17 -7.67
CA ALA A 33 23.08 -7.10 -7.66
C ALA A 33 23.02 -6.29 -6.34
N GLU A 34 24.04 -5.45 -6.14
CA GLU A 34 24.05 -4.48 -5.04
C GLU A 34 22.79 -3.61 -5.05
N TRP A 35 22.31 -3.28 -3.85
CA TRP A 35 21.11 -2.48 -3.66
C TRP A 35 21.32 -1.06 -4.18
N LYS A 36 20.37 -0.60 -5.00
CA LYS A 36 20.30 0.78 -5.48
C LYS A 36 19.11 1.47 -4.83
N ASP A 37 19.34 2.66 -4.29
CA ASP A 37 18.34 3.45 -3.58
C ASP A 37 17.66 4.46 -4.50
N PHE A 38 16.35 4.57 -4.35
CA PHE A 38 15.47 5.48 -5.08
C PHE A 38 14.63 6.27 -4.08
N ALA A 39 14.77 7.60 -4.13
CA ALA A 39 13.99 8.53 -3.32
C ALA A 39 12.59 8.66 -3.92
N SER A 40 11.54 8.39 -3.13
CA SER A 40 10.15 8.49 -3.60
C SER A 40 9.58 9.91 -3.55
N GLU A 41 10.31 10.91 -3.05
CA GLU A 41 9.82 12.29 -2.90
C GLU A 41 9.36 12.94 -4.22
N GLY A 42 9.87 12.48 -5.37
CA GLY A 42 9.44 12.92 -6.70
C GLY A 42 8.22 12.17 -7.26
N GLU A 43 7.81 11.08 -6.63
CA GLU A 43 6.74 10.19 -7.07
C GLU A 43 5.38 10.57 -6.48
N LEU A 44 4.30 10.05 -7.08
CA LEU A 44 2.96 10.21 -6.55
C LEU A 44 2.88 9.66 -5.14
N TYR A 45 2.35 10.48 -4.23
CA TYR A 45 2.19 10.16 -2.82
C TYR A 45 3.50 9.95 -2.02
N GLY A 46 4.65 10.36 -2.57
CA GLY A 46 5.92 10.34 -1.85
C GLY A 46 6.40 11.72 -1.38
N ALA A 47 5.83 12.81 -1.89
CA ALA A 47 6.23 14.16 -1.53
C ALA A 47 5.88 14.51 -0.07
N ARG A 48 6.81 15.19 0.62
CA ARG A 48 6.61 15.60 2.01
C ARG A 48 5.58 16.72 2.09
N ASN A 49 4.51 16.48 2.83
CA ASN A 49 3.38 17.40 2.98
C ASN A 49 2.94 17.61 4.44
N TRP A 50 3.59 16.93 5.39
CA TRP A 50 3.22 16.96 6.81
C TRP A 50 4.44 17.04 7.73
N PRO A 51 4.36 17.75 8.88
CA PRO A 51 3.28 18.68 9.25
C PRO A 51 3.22 19.91 8.34
N TYR A 52 2.04 20.51 8.18
CA TYR A 52 1.80 21.57 7.19
C TYR A 52 2.79 22.75 7.27
N ALA A 53 3.14 23.19 8.49
CA ALA A 53 4.02 24.34 8.70
C ALA A 53 5.52 24.04 8.42
N ALA A 54 5.93 22.78 8.53
CA ALA A 54 7.32 22.35 8.33
C ALA A 54 7.34 20.88 7.88
N PRO A 55 7.05 20.61 6.59
CA PRO A 55 6.92 19.25 6.10
C PRO A 55 8.21 18.45 6.25
N ASP A 56 8.15 17.36 7.02
CA ASP A 56 9.27 16.45 7.25
C ASP A 56 8.98 15.03 6.75
N ARG A 57 7.71 14.71 6.45
CA ARG A 57 7.28 13.41 5.95
C ARG A 57 6.12 13.52 4.97
N ALA A 58 5.90 12.46 4.20
CA ALA A 58 4.69 12.29 3.42
C ALA A 58 3.56 11.76 4.32
N ASN A 59 2.34 12.22 4.07
CA ASN A 59 1.16 11.77 4.79
C ASN A 59 -0.06 11.89 3.88
N TYR A 60 -0.47 10.75 3.31
CA TYR A 60 -1.57 10.68 2.36
C TYR A 60 -2.71 9.78 2.89
N ARG A 61 -2.90 9.74 4.22
CA ARG A 61 -3.93 8.93 4.88
C ARG A 61 -5.36 9.21 4.39
N MET A 62 -5.62 10.40 3.84
CA MET A 62 -6.93 10.78 3.31
C MET A 62 -7.22 10.26 1.90
N LEU A 63 -6.28 9.59 1.22
CA LEU A 63 -6.51 9.05 -0.13
C LEU A 63 -7.68 8.07 -0.20
N GLY A 64 -7.84 7.21 0.81
CA GLY A 64 -8.98 6.28 0.85
C GLY A 64 -10.33 7.00 0.92
N VAL A 65 -10.39 8.14 1.63
CA VAL A 65 -11.60 8.96 1.72
C VAL A 65 -11.85 9.72 0.42
N ALA A 66 -10.80 10.27 -0.21
CA ALA A 66 -10.89 10.92 -1.51
C ALA A 66 -11.37 9.94 -2.59
N ASP A 67 -10.82 8.73 -2.63
CA ASP A 67 -11.24 7.68 -3.56
C ASP A 67 -12.69 7.24 -3.32
N LEU A 68 -13.14 7.14 -2.05
CA LEU A 68 -14.53 6.87 -1.71
C LEU A 68 -15.46 7.96 -2.23
N ALA A 69 -15.15 9.23 -1.99
CA ALA A 69 -15.96 10.36 -2.45
C ALA A 69 -16.08 10.37 -3.99
N ARG A 70 -14.97 10.16 -4.70
CA ARG A 70 -14.93 10.03 -6.16
C ARG A 70 -15.75 8.83 -6.65
N SER A 71 -15.67 7.69 -5.96
CA SER A 71 -16.42 6.48 -6.30
C SER A 71 -17.92 6.68 -6.19
N LEU A 72 -18.39 7.40 -5.17
CA LEU A 72 -19.80 7.78 -5.02
C LEU A 72 -20.29 8.69 -6.17
N GLN A 73 -19.45 9.59 -6.67
CA GLN A 73 -19.80 10.48 -7.78
C GLN A 73 -19.80 9.77 -9.14
N THR A 74 -18.88 8.84 -9.35
CA THR A 74 -18.67 8.15 -10.64
C THR A 74 -19.45 6.84 -10.75
N GLY A 75 -20.02 6.34 -9.65
CA GLY A 75 -20.67 5.04 -9.58
C GLY A 75 -19.70 3.85 -9.61
N ALA A 76 -18.39 4.09 -9.47
CA ALA A 76 -17.38 3.04 -9.37
C ALA A 76 -17.35 2.41 -7.97
N ALA A 77 -16.76 1.21 -7.85
CA ALA A 77 -16.50 0.62 -6.54
C ALA A 77 -15.29 1.32 -5.87
N PRO A 78 -15.39 1.72 -4.59
CA PRO A 78 -14.24 2.25 -3.86
C PRO A 78 -13.15 1.20 -3.69
N ARG A 79 -11.88 1.59 -3.77
CA ARG A 79 -10.74 0.67 -3.62
C ARG A 79 -10.65 0.12 -2.21
N ALA A 80 -10.85 0.98 -1.21
CA ALA A 80 -11.00 0.59 0.18
C ALA A 80 -12.45 0.17 0.48
N SER A 81 -12.96 -0.83 -0.24
CA SER A 81 -14.34 -1.32 -0.10
C SER A 81 -14.56 -2.13 1.18
N GLY A 82 -15.83 -2.24 1.59
CA GLY A 82 -16.23 -3.15 2.67
C GLY A 82 -15.95 -4.63 2.36
N ASN A 83 -15.99 -5.04 1.09
CA ASN A 83 -15.65 -6.42 0.69
C ASN A 83 -14.17 -6.70 0.91
N LEU A 84 -13.28 -5.75 0.57
CA LEU A 84 -11.86 -5.87 0.86
C LEU A 84 -11.60 -5.91 2.37
N ALA A 85 -12.28 -5.05 3.14
CA ALA A 85 -12.15 -5.05 4.60
C ALA A 85 -12.60 -6.39 5.22
N LEU A 86 -13.68 -6.98 4.73
CA LEU A 86 -14.15 -8.31 5.18
C LEU A 86 -13.14 -9.42 4.87
N HIS A 87 -12.55 -9.41 3.67
CA HIS A 87 -11.52 -10.37 3.31
C HIS A 87 -10.25 -10.23 4.17
N VAL A 88 -9.81 -9.01 4.47
CA VAL A 88 -8.71 -8.76 5.40
C VAL A 88 -9.03 -9.27 6.79
N LEU A 89 -10.25 -9.06 7.28
CA LEU A 89 -10.70 -9.59 8.57
C LEU A 89 -10.64 -11.13 8.62
N GLU A 90 -11.11 -11.81 7.57
CA GLU A 90 -11.01 -13.27 7.45
C GLU A 90 -9.55 -13.76 7.56
N ILE A 91 -8.61 -13.07 6.89
CA ILE A 91 -7.18 -13.39 6.99
C ILE A 91 -6.66 -13.19 8.42
N MET A 92 -7.05 -12.09 9.08
CA MET A 92 -6.64 -11.82 10.46
C MET A 92 -7.14 -12.90 11.42
N GLU A 93 -8.39 -13.34 11.29
CA GLU A 93 -8.94 -14.44 12.09
C GLU A 93 -8.25 -15.78 11.78
N ALA A 94 -7.96 -16.05 10.51
CA ALA A 94 -7.25 -17.26 10.11
C ALA A 94 -5.82 -17.34 10.67
N ILE A 95 -5.12 -16.20 10.77
CA ILE A 95 -3.79 -16.12 11.40
C ILE A 95 -3.87 -16.52 12.88
N LEU A 96 -4.84 -15.97 13.62
CA LEU A 96 -5.06 -16.31 15.03
C LEU A 96 -5.35 -17.81 15.21
N ARG A 97 -6.30 -18.33 14.42
CA ARG A 97 -6.68 -19.74 14.44
C ARG A 97 -5.53 -20.66 14.04
N SER A 98 -4.70 -20.26 13.08
CA SER A 98 -3.50 -21.02 12.70
C SER A 98 -2.53 -21.12 13.87
N GLY A 99 -2.31 -20.02 14.59
CA GLY A 99 -1.47 -20.00 15.81
C GLY A 99 -1.99 -20.92 16.92
N GLU A 100 -3.30 -20.91 17.17
CA GLU A 100 -3.94 -21.76 18.18
C GLU A 100 -3.87 -23.26 17.82
N THR A 101 -4.17 -23.58 16.56
CA THR A 101 -4.26 -24.98 16.09
C THR A 101 -2.92 -25.55 15.65
N LYS A 102 -1.89 -24.71 15.49
CA LYS A 102 -0.59 -25.07 14.90
C LYS A 102 -0.71 -25.73 13.52
N SER A 103 -1.69 -25.28 12.74
CA SER A 103 -1.98 -25.82 11.41
C SER A 103 -2.32 -24.71 10.42
N SER A 104 -2.15 -24.97 9.12
CA SER A 104 -2.55 -24.02 8.08
C SER A 104 -4.08 -23.91 8.01
N VAL A 105 -4.59 -22.68 7.91
CA VAL A 105 -6.02 -22.41 7.73
C VAL A 105 -6.24 -21.86 6.32
N ALA A 106 -7.17 -22.46 5.58
CA ALA A 106 -7.54 -21.98 4.24
C ALA A 106 -8.45 -20.76 4.36
N ILE A 107 -8.23 -19.77 3.49
CA ILE A 107 -9.13 -18.62 3.29
C ILE A 107 -10.15 -19.03 2.23
N ALA A 108 -11.44 -18.91 2.57
CA ALA A 108 -12.53 -19.34 1.70
C ALA A 108 -13.13 -18.16 0.92
N GLY A 109 -13.08 -16.96 1.49
CA GLY A 109 -13.54 -15.75 0.81
C GLY A 109 -12.65 -15.36 -0.36
N ASP A 110 -13.27 -14.70 -1.32
CA ASP A 110 -12.61 -14.08 -2.47
C ASP A 110 -13.02 -12.60 -2.54
N VAL A 111 -12.14 -11.78 -3.10
CA VAL A 111 -12.40 -10.36 -3.31
C VAL A 111 -11.80 -9.91 -4.63
N VAL A 112 -12.55 -9.09 -5.37
CA VAL A 112 -12.02 -8.45 -6.56
C VAL A 112 -10.87 -7.53 -6.15
N GLN A 113 -9.68 -7.82 -6.66
CA GLN A 113 -8.51 -6.97 -6.45
C GLN A 113 -8.81 -5.55 -6.96
N PRO A 114 -8.68 -4.51 -6.11
CA PRO A 114 -8.88 -3.14 -6.55
C PRO A 114 -7.92 -2.78 -7.69
N ALA A 115 -8.45 -2.13 -8.73
CA ALA A 115 -7.61 -1.67 -9.85
C ALA A 115 -6.61 -0.62 -9.36
N LEU A 116 -5.35 -0.71 -9.82
CA LEU A 116 -4.37 0.35 -9.64
C LEU A 116 -4.91 1.63 -10.28
N PRO A 117 -4.89 2.80 -9.60
CA PRO A 117 -5.24 4.06 -10.26
C PRO A 117 -4.25 4.38 -11.36
N GLY A 118 -4.76 4.93 -12.47
CA GLY A 118 -3.90 5.58 -13.47
C GLY A 118 -3.27 6.85 -12.90
N GLU A 119 -2.19 7.34 -13.50
CA GLU A 119 -1.48 8.52 -12.98
C GLU A 119 -2.38 9.76 -12.89
N ASP A 120 -3.21 10.04 -13.91
CA ASP A 120 -4.11 11.19 -13.90
C ASP A 120 -5.19 11.08 -12.82
N GLU A 121 -5.73 9.88 -12.64
CA GLU A 121 -6.69 9.58 -11.57
C GLU A 121 -6.05 9.81 -10.20
N ALA A 122 -4.82 9.32 -10.00
CA ALA A 122 -4.08 9.49 -8.77
C ALA A 122 -3.75 10.97 -8.49
N ARG A 123 -3.33 11.74 -9.51
CA ARG A 123 -3.13 13.19 -9.39
C ARG A 123 -4.44 13.90 -9.02
N GLY A 124 -5.57 13.47 -9.57
CA GLY A 124 -6.89 14.01 -9.25
C GLY A 124 -7.31 13.83 -7.79
N LEU A 125 -6.76 12.84 -7.06
CA LEU A 125 -7.02 12.64 -5.64
C LEU A 125 -6.26 13.61 -4.72
N LEU A 126 -5.34 14.42 -5.26
CA LEU A 126 -4.60 15.45 -4.53
C LEU A 126 -5.26 16.84 -4.57
N ALA A 127 -6.29 17.00 -5.39
CA ALA A 127 -6.96 18.28 -5.66
C ALA A 127 -7.99 18.67 -4.60
#